data_AF-A0A2V8PSS8-F1
#
_entry.id   AF-A0A2V8PSS8-F1
#
_cell.length_a   1.000
_cell.length_b   1.000
_cell.length_c   1.000
_cell.angle_alpha   90.00
_cell.angle_beta   90.00
_cell.angle_gamma   90.00
#
_symmetry.space_group_name_H-M   'P 1'
#
loop_
_entity.id
_entity.type
_entity.pdbx_description
1 polymer ?
#
loop_
_entity_poly.entity_id
_entity_poly.type
_entity_poly.pdbx_seq_one_letter_code
_entity_poly.pdbx_strand_id
1 'polypeptide(L)' 'METLTGVLTAYGHEVVLETLGVQLQTLVYFAEGAEMRRNLLGRQGWLQLVRIGLVDYDSELYLSPYDE' A
#
# COMPACT_ATOMS: atom_id res chain seq x y z
N MET A 1 -9.91 11.39 -10.97
CA MET A 1 -8.46 11.71 -10.90
C MET A 1 -7.92 11.68 -12.33
N GLU A 2 -7.24 12.73 -12.79
CA GLU A 2 -6.61 12.70 -14.12
C GLU A 2 -5.29 11.92 -14.03
N THR A 3 -5.15 10.90 -14.87
CA THR A 3 -3.94 10.08 -14.96
C THR A 3 -3.31 10.29 -16.34
N LEU A 4 -2.03 9.93 -16.49
CA LEU A 4 -1.23 10.17 -17.70
C LEU A 4 -1.84 9.56 -19.00
N THR A 5 -2.81 8.65 -18.88
CA THR A 5 -3.49 7.95 -19.98
C THR A 5 -5.01 8.19 -20.05
N GLY A 6 -5.58 9.06 -19.19
CA GLY A 6 -7.01 9.38 -19.23
C GLY A 6 -7.62 9.73 -17.87
N VAL A 7 -8.94 9.92 -17.88
CA VAL A 7 -9.74 10.13 -16.66
C VAL A 7 -10.02 8.77 -16.02
N LEU A 8 -9.64 8.63 -14.75
CA LEU A 8 -9.93 7.45 -13.95
C LEU A 8 -10.93 7.80 -12.85
N THR A 9 -12.05 7.08 -12.84
CA THR A 9 -12.97 7.01 -11.71
C THR A 9 -12.51 5.89 -10.78
N ALA A 10 -12.30 6.22 -9.51
CA ALA A 10 -11.94 5.25 -8.49
C ALA A 10 -12.58 5.63 -7.15
N TYR A 11 -12.87 4.63 -6.34
CA TYR A 11 -13.53 4.75 -5.05
C TYR A 11 -12.52 4.51 -3.92
N GLY A 12 -12.27 5.52 -3.11
CA GLY A 12 -11.38 5.45 -1.94
C GLY A 12 -12.05 4.75 -0.77
N HIS A 13 -11.33 3.81 -0.14
CA HIS A 13 -11.77 3.09 1.04
C HIS A 13 -10.65 3.08 2.08
N GLU A 14 -10.97 3.44 3.31
CA GLU A 14 -10.08 3.23 4.43
C GLU A 14 -10.06 1.74 4.76
N VAL A 15 -8.87 1.15 4.76
CA VAL A 15 -8.66 -0.27 5.02
C VAL A 15 -7.51 -0.46 6.00
N VAL A 16 -7.54 -1.60 6.68
CA VAL A 16 -6.38 -2.10 7.42
C VAL A 16 -5.67 -3.10 6.53
N LEU A 17 -4.42 -2.81 6.18
CA LEU A 17 -3.53 -3.77 5.52
C LEU A 17 -2.76 -4.53 6.60
N GLU A 18 -2.70 -5.85 6.44
CA GLU A 18 -1.82 -6.69 7.24
C GLU A 18 -0.75 -7.30 6.35
N THR A 19 0.51 -7.13 6.72
CA THR A 19 1.65 -7.69 5.99
C THR A 19 2.76 -8.03 6.96
N LEU A 20 3.30 -9.24 6.84
CA LEU A 20 4.45 -9.69 7.64
C LEU A 20 4.28 -9.41 9.16
N GLY A 21 3.03 -9.55 9.66
CA GLY A 21 2.68 -9.34 11.07
C GLY A 21 2.43 -7.89 11.51
N VAL A 22 2.53 -6.90 10.61
CA VAL A 22 2.28 -5.49 10.90
C VAL A 22 0.94 -5.06 10.31
N GLN A 23 0.15 -4.36 11.11
CA GLN A 23 -1.14 -3.77 10.69
C GLN A 23 -0.99 -2.28 10.43
N LEU A 24 -1.52 -1.82 9.29
CA LEU A 24 -1.35 -0.46 8.79
C LEU A 24 -2.70 0.08 8.31
N GLN A 25 -3.10 1.26 8.81
CA GLN A 25 -4.27 1.96 8.30
C GLN A 25 -3.89 2.77 7.06
N THR A 26 -4.61 2.59 5.95
CA THR A 26 -4.34 3.32 4.71
C THR A 26 -5.58 3.48 3.84
N LEU A 27 -5.50 4.42 2.90
CA LEU A 27 -6.56 4.70 1.92
C LEU A 27 -6.22 4.02 0.58
N VAL A 28 -7.05 3.07 0.17
CA VAL A 28 -6.91 2.33 -1.08
C VAL A 28 -8.02 2.73 -2.04
N TYR A 29 -7.66 2.92 -3.32
CA TYR A 29 -8.60 3.26 -4.38
C TYR A 29 -8.88 2.06 -5.28
N PHE A 30 -10.16 1.76 -5.47
CA PHE A 30 -10.63 0.72 -6.37
C PHE A 30 -11.17 1.36 -7.63
N ALA A 31 -10.62 1.00 -8.80
CA ALA A 31 -11.08 1.52 -10.08
C ALA A 31 -12.50 1.02 -10.39
N GLU A 32 -13.32 1.88 -11.02
CA GLU A 32 -14.68 1.52 -11.47
C GLU A 32 -14.65 0.49 -12.61
N GLY A 33 -13.68 0.62 -13.53
CA GLY A 33 -13.57 -0.23 -14.72
C GLY A 33 -12.86 -1.57 -14.45
N ALA A 34 -13.47 -2.67 -14.90
CA ALA A 34 -12.93 -4.04 -14.80
C ALA A 34 -11.62 -4.27 -15.58
N GLU A 35 -11.27 -3.33 -16.47
CA GLU A 35 -10.00 -3.23 -17.20
C GLU A 35 -8.81 -3.22 -16.22
N MET A 36 -8.99 -2.55 -15.08
CA MET A 36 -7.95 -2.37 -14.07
C MET A 36 -8.11 -3.40 -12.96
N ARG A 37 -7.50 -4.58 -13.14
CA ARG A 37 -7.55 -5.69 -12.16
C ARG A 37 -6.71 -5.48 -10.89
N ARG A 38 -6.09 -4.30 -10.73
CA ARG A 38 -5.19 -4.00 -9.62
C ARG A 38 -5.77 -2.89 -8.77
N ASN A 39 -5.69 -3.07 -7.46
CA ASN A 39 -6.01 -2.00 -6.52
C ASN A 39 -4.94 -0.91 -6.63
N LEU A 40 -5.39 0.33 -6.63
CA LEU A 40 -4.51 1.48 -6.64
C LEU A 40 -4.30 1.87 -5.18
N LEU A 41 -3.12 1.51 -4.66
CA LEU A 41 -2.65 2.12 -3.43
C LEU A 41 -2.63 3.64 -3.67
N GLY A 42 -3.09 4.41 -2.69
CA GLY A 42 -3.09 5.87 -2.79
C GLY A 42 -1.68 6.45 -3.02
N ARG A 43 -1.54 7.77 -2.86
CA ARG A 43 -0.25 8.46 -3.06
C ARG A 43 0.88 7.89 -2.19
N GLN A 44 0.52 7.23 -1.08
CA GLN A 44 1.46 6.60 -0.16
C GLN A 44 1.30 5.07 -0.21
N GLY A 45 2.36 4.37 -0.62
CA GLY A 45 2.40 2.91 -0.64
C GLY A 45 2.71 2.35 0.75
N TRP A 46 2.34 1.09 1.01
CA TRP A 46 2.51 0.49 2.34
C TRP A 46 3.98 0.43 2.81
N LEU A 47 4.95 0.27 1.89
CA LEU A 47 6.38 0.32 2.21
C LEU A 47 6.82 1.67 2.80
N GLN A 48 6.07 2.74 2.54
CA GLN A 48 6.30 4.08 3.09
C GLN A 48 5.63 4.28 4.46
N LEU A 49 4.95 3.25 4.97
CA LEU A 49 4.31 3.24 6.29
C LEU A 49 5.08 2.37 7.30
N VAL A 50 6.19 1.76 6.88
CA VAL A 50 7.00 0.86 7.72
C VAL A 50 8.49 1.23 7.66
N ARG A 51 9.22 0.93 8.73
CA ARG A 51 10.68 0.80 8.71
C ARG A 51 11.05 -0.66 8.43
N ILE A 52 12.14 -0.85 7.71
CA ILE A 52 12.61 -2.17 7.29
C ILE A 52 14.03 -2.38 7.83
N GLY A 53 14.23 -3.48 8.54
CA GLY A 53 15.55 -3.98 8.92
C GLY A 53 15.84 -5.30 8.20
N LEU A 54 17.02 -5.43 7.59
CA LEU A 54 17.47 -6.68 6.98
C LEU A 54 18.75 -7.13 7.67
N VAL A 55 18.73 -8.35 8.21
CA VAL A 55 19.93 -9.04 8.68
C VAL A 55 20.22 -10.16 7.68
N ASP A 56 21.08 -9.85 6.69
CA ASP A 56 21.36 -10.75 5.57
C ASP A 56 21.99 -12.08 6.02
N TYR A 57 22.92 -12.02 6.98
CA TYR A 57 23.60 -13.21 7.51
C TYR A 57 22.64 -14.24 8.09
N ASP A 58 21.64 -13.77 8.85
CA ASP A 58 20.63 -14.62 9.48
C ASP A 58 19.39 -14.84 8.58
N SER A 59 19.37 -14.23 7.39
CA SER A 59 18.22 -14.22 6.48
C SER A 59 16.92 -13.70 7.13
N GLU A 60 17.04 -12.71 8.02
CA GLU A 60 15.91 -12.16 8.78
C GLU A 60 15.47 -10.80 8.24
N LEU A 61 14.15 -10.63 8.10
CA LEU A 61 13.49 -9.39 7.71
C LEU A 61 12.63 -8.89 8.87
N TYR A 62 12.92 -7.68 9.33
CA TYR A 62 12.21 -6.99 10.40
C TYR A 62 11.38 -5.85 9.82
N LEU A 63 10.16 -5.71 10.31
CA LEU A 63 9.29 -4.57 10.02
C LEU A 63 8.82 -3.93 11.33
N SER A 64 8.71 -2.60 11.32
CA SER A 64 7.98 -1.86 12.34
C SER A 64 7.18 -0.72 11.72
N PRO A 65 6.11 -0.22 12.36
CA PRO A 65 5.46 1.00 11.93
C PRO A 65 6.45 2.16 11.86
N TYR A 66 6.25 3.06 10.90
CA TYR A 66 7.18 4.18 10.68
C TYR A 66 7.22 5.17 11.85
N ASP A 67 6.08 5.37 12.52
CA ASP A 67 5.89 6.38 13.57
C ASP A 67 6.07 5.86 15.01
N GLU A 68 6.53 4.62 15.20
CA GLU A 68 6.78 4.01 16.54
C GLU A 68 8.22 4.13 17.06
#